data_AF-A0A3S1D7N3-F1
#
_entry.id   AF-A0A3S1D7N3-F1
#
_cell.length_a   1.000
_cell.length_b   1.000
_cell.length_c   1.000
_cell.angle_alpha   90.00
_cell.angle_beta   90.00
_cell.angle_gamma   90.00
#
_symmetry.space_group_name_H-M   'P 1'
#
loop_
_entity.id
_entity.type
_entity.pdbx_description
1 polymer ?
#
loop_
_entity_poly.entity_id
_entity_poly.type
_entity_poly.pdbx_seq_one_letter_code
_entity_poly.pdbx_strand_id
1 'polypeptide(L)'
;MKFHWTTAAWSIVYFLLLLSLVTPLTVVTVLFLLVPGVILYTTLSRTSFILHVVPVLLLLLFLLGPYYILVPLYFLIPSIIMGHMYKTRAPAARTLLVGAATILVEFILLLLVSTVFFDFNLAQTIEDVINTTSMPLRDMTGSNLVSGLDWTEKKTELLSDLVRTIPFTMTVTSLAIAAVTHAIARPTLSSLGQITPKMKPFRELRLPRSLVWYYCIGLIIQLFAGTAAREGFLGTVLVNLMPLLQFGFIIQAAGLFFYLAYVKKWNLVIPILLTIAMIFIRPLWIIGLFDIAFPLRDMITRSRR
;
A
#
# COMPACT_ATOMS: atom_id res chain seq x y z
N MET A 1 27.64 -5.29 -26.14
CA MET A 1 26.65 -4.85 -25.13
C MET A 1 26.66 -3.32 -25.13
N LYS A 2 25.59 -2.62 -25.53
CA LYS A 2 25.59 -1.14 -25.50
C LYS A 2 25.29 -0.69 -24.07
N PHE A 3 26.33 -0.33 -23.33
CA PHE A 3 26.23 0.22 -21.98
C PHE A 3 25.63 1.63 -22.10
N HIS A 4 24.39 1.81 -21.66
CA HIS A 4 23.75 3.12 -21.65
C HIS A 4 23.97 3.74 -20.27
N TRP A 5 24.52 4.96 -20.21
CA TRP A 5 24.74 5.70 -18.95
C TRP A 5 23.52 5.74 -18.03
N THR A 6 22.32 5.68 -18.61
CA THR A 6 21.05 5.62 -17.89
C THR A 6 20.90 4.36 -17.04
N THR A 7 21.37 3.18 -17.46
CA THR A 7 21.23 1.93 -16.70
C THR A 7 22.23 1.85 -15.54
N ALA A 8 23.42 2.41 -15.73
CA ALA A 8 24.37 2.61 -14.63
C ALA A 8 23.82 3.55 -13.56
N ALA A 9 23.22 4.68 -13.97
CA ALA A 9 22.57 5.61 -13.04
C ALA A 9 21.48 4.93 -12.21
N TRP A 10 20.63 4.09 -12.81
CA TRP A 10 19.61 3.33 -12.06
C TRP A 10 20.20 2.31 -11.07
N SER A 11 21.38 1.76 -11.35
CA SER A 11 22.08 0.88 -10.41
C SER A 11 22.63 1.65 -9.20
N ILE A 12 23.15 2.85 -9.45
CA ILE A 12 23.60 3.78 -8.39
C ILE A 12 22.39 4.21 -7.55
N VAL A 13 21.28 4.60 -8.17
CA VAL A 13 20.02 4.93 -7.46
C VAL A 13 19.56 3.74 -6.61
N TYR A 14 19.63 2.52 -7.14
CA TYR A 14 19.26 1.33 -6.38
C TYR A 14 20.13 1.17 -5.13
N PHE A 15 21.45 1.27 -5.29
CA PHE A 15 22.39 1.19 -4.19
C PHE A 15 22.16 2.28 -3.13
N LEU A 16 21.94 3.54 -3.55
CA LEU A 16 21.66 4.66 -2.65
C LEU A 16 20.35 4.48 -1.87
N LEU A 17 19.30 3.96 -2.52
CA LEU A 17 18.05 3.63 -1.83
C LEU A 17 18.28 2.52 -0.79
N LEU A 18 19.08 1.50 -1.11
CA LEU A 18 19.41 0.45 -0.14
C LEU A 18 20.20 0.99 1.05
N LEU A 19 21.17 1.89 0.83
CA LEU A 19 21.88 2.57 1.92
C LEU A 19 20.97 3.47 2.75
N SER A 20 19.94 4.08 2.14
CA SER A 20 18.99 4.92 2.89
C SER A 20 18.15 4.12 3.90
N LEU A 21 18.07 2.79 3.78
CA LEU A 21 17.32 1.95 4.73
C LEU A 21 17.85 2.01 6.16
N VAL A 22 19.13 2.33 6.38
CA VAL A 22 19.72 2.50 7.73
C VAL A 22 19.52 3.89 8.32
N THR A 23 18.84 4.79 7.60
CA THR A 23 18.56 6.16 8.05
C THR A 23 17.10 6.28 8.50
N PRO A 24 16.70 7.35 9.22
CA PRO A 24 15.29 7.58 9.57
C PRO A 24 14.33 7.69 8.36
N LEU A 25 14.84 7.75 7.13
CA LEU A 25 14.05 7.82 5.90
C LEU A 25 13.52 6.45 5.45
N THR A 26 13.77 5.34 6.17
CA THR A 26 13.39 3.97 5.77
C THR A 26 11.96 3.85 5.25
N VAL A 27 10.99 4.46 5.95
CA VAL A 27 9.56 4.39 5.59
C VAL A 27 9.31 4.95 4.18
N VAL A 28 9.94 6.09 3.88
CA VAL A 28 9.84 6.73 2.57
C VAL A 28 10.58 5.89 1.53
N THR A 29 11.80 5.45 1.84
CA THR A 29 12.66 4.66 0.97
C THR A 29 12.01 3.35 0.49
N VAL A 30 11.30 2.65 1.37
CA VAL A 30 10.57 1.42 1.05
C VAL A 30 9.55 1.62 -0.07
N LEU A 31 8.89 2.78 -0.16
CA LEU A 31 7.92 3.09 -1.21
C LEU A 31 8.55 3.15 -2.61
N PHE A 32 9.85 3.47 -2.70
CA PHE A 32 10.57 3.63 -3.96
C PHE A 32 11.45 2.44 -4.32
N LEU A 33 11.64 1.48 -3.42
CA LEU A 33 12.68 0.45 -3.54
C LEU A 33 12.47 -0.51 -4.73
N LEU A 34 11.22 -0.71 -5.18
CA LEU A 34 10.89 -1.46 -6.39
C LEU A 34 11.34 -0.75 -7.68
N VAL A 35 11.34 0.58 -7.69
CA VAL A 35 11.45 1.39 -8.92
C VAL A 35 12.72 1.06 -9.72
N PRO A 36 13.93 1.07 -9.14
CA PRO A 36 15.15 0.76 -9.89
C PRO A 36 15.15 -0.67 -10.42
N GLY A 37 14.70 -1.64 -9.61
CA GLY A 37 14.62 -3.05 -10.01
C GLY A 37 13.72 -3.25 -11.22
N VAL A 38 12.52 -2.65 -11.21
CA VAL A 38 11.56 -2.68 -12.32
C VAL A 38 12.18 -2.09 -13.59
N ILE A 39 12.83 -0.92 -13.48
CA ILE A 39 13.41 -0.23 -14.63
C ILE A 39 14.56 -1.04 -15.23
N LEU A 40 15.50 -1.49 -14.38
CA LEU A 40 16.64 -2.30 -14.81
C LEU A 40 16.16 -3.59 -15.48
N TYR A 41 15.22 -4.32 -14.88
CA TYR A 41 14.72 -5.58 -15.45
C TYR A 41 14.01 -5.39 -16.79
N THR A 42 13.22 -4.32 -16.93
CA THR A 42 12.49 -4.03 -18.17
C THR A 42 13.43 -3.70 -19.31
N THR A 43 14.43 -2.86 -19.04
CA THR A 43 15.32 -2.29 -20.07
C THR A 43 16.48 -3.18 -20.47
N LEU A 44 16.92 -4.10 -19.59
CA LEU A 44 18.10 -4.92 -19.80
C LEU A 44 17.77 -6.35 -20.26
N SER A 45 18.76 -7.05 -20.82
CA SER A 45 18.71 -8.50 -20.97
C SER A 45 18.85 -9.18 -19.59
N ARG A 46 18.45 -10.45 -19.47
CA ARG A 46 18.55 -11.18 -18.18
C ARG A 46 19.98 -11.19 -17.64
N THR A 47 20.96 -11.45 -18.50
CA THR A 47 22.39 -11.44 -18.14
C THR A 47 22.84 -10.05 -17.69
N SER A 48 22.46 -8.99 -18.43
CA SER A 48 22.85 -7.64 -18.08
C SER A 48 22.18 -7.16 -16.79
N PHE A 49 20.94 -7.57 -16.52
CA PHE A 49 20.27 -7.29 -15.25
C PHE A 49 21.04 -7.87 -14.06
N ILE A 50 21.45 -9.14 -14.15
CA ILE A 50 22.27 -9.79 -13.11
C ILE A 50 23.59 -9.03 -12.90
N LEU A 51 24.26 -8.63 -13.98
CA LEU A 51 25.50 -7.85 -13.93
C LEU A 51 25.35 -6.46 -13.28
N HIS A 52 24.14 -5.90 -13.23
CA HIS A 52 23.88 -4.64 -12.53
C HIS A 52 23.46 -4.86 -11.07
N VAL A 53 22.64 -5.88 -10.79
CA VAL A 53 22.10 -6.14 -9.45
C VAL A 53 23.14 -6.81 -8.53
N VAL A 54 23.87 -7.82 -9.01
CA VAL A 54 24.80 -8.58 -8.16
C VAL A 54 25.89 -7.69 -7.55
N PRO A 55 26.57 -6.79 -8.30
CA PRO A 55 27.55 -5.89 -7.70
C PRO A 55 26.94 -4.97 -6.63
N VAL A 56 25.72 -4.49 -6.84
CA VAL A 56 25.00 -3.67 -5.84
C VAL A 56 24.78 -4.47 -4.55
N LEU A 57 24.37 -5.74 -4.65
CA LEU A 57 24.18 -6.61 -3.49
C LEU A 57 25.50 -6.97 -2.79
N LEU A 58 26.57 -7.23 -3.54
CA LEU A 58 27.90 -7.51 -2.98
C LEU A 58 28.48 -6.30 -2.26
N LEU A 59 28.31 -5.10 -2.81
CA LEU A 59 28.70 -3.86 -2.14
C LEU A 59 27.90 -3.64 -0.86
N LEU A 60 26.59 -3.90 -0.89
CA LEU A 60 25.75 -3.80 0.30
C LEU A 60 26.18 -4.81 1.38
N LEU A 61 26.45 -6.06 0.99
CA LEU A 61 26.96 -7.11 1.86
C LEU A 61 28.28 -6.69 2.54
N PHE A 62 29.20 -6.14 1.75
CA PHE A 62 30.50 -5.70 2.25
C PHE A 62 30.38 -4.55 3.26
N LEU A 63 29.45 -3.61 3.05
CA LEU A 63 29.30 -2.41 3.88
C LEU A 63 28.42 -2.61 5.12
N LEU A 64 27.32 -3.35 5.00
CA LEU A 64 26.30 -3.46 6.05
C LEU A 64 26.23 -4.87 6.67
N GLY A 65 26.83 -5.87 6.04
CA GLY A 65 26.82 -7.26 6.50
C GLY A 65 25.65 -8.09 5.96
N PRO A 66 25.62 -9.40 6.29
CA PRO A 66 24.75 -10.38 5.63
C PRO A 66 23.25 -10.20 5.90
N TYR A 67 22.90 -9.66 7.08
CA TYR A 67 21.50 -9.44 7.46
C TYR A 67 20.76 -8.50 6.49
N TYR A 68 21.45 -7.50 5.95
CA TYR A 68 20.84 -6.48 5.09
C TYR A 68 20.57 -6.95 3.65
N ILE A 69 20.99 -8.16 3.26
CA ILE A 69 20.69 -8.74 1.94
C ILE A 69 19.21 -9.17 1.82
N LEU A 70 18.57 -9.52 2.93
CA LEU A 70 17.20 -10.04 2.89
C LEU A 70 16.21 -9.01 2.32
N VAL A 71 16.42 -7.73 2.64
CA VAL A 71 15.55 -6.65 2.16
C VAL A 71 15.62 -6.50 0.63
N PRO A 72 16.76 -6.25 -0.02
CA PRO A 72 16.79 -6.17 -1.48
C PRO A 72 16.28 -7.44 -2.16
N LEU A 73 16.53 -8.63 -1.59
CA LEU A 73 16.03 -9.88 -2.17
C LEU A 73 14.51 -9.94 -2.17
N TYR A 74 13.87 -9.54 -1.06
CA TYR A 74 12.42 -9.39 -0.97
C TYR A 74 11.89 -8.45 -2.05
N PHE A 75 12.46 -7.24 -2.18
CA PHE A 75 11.97 -6.23 -3.15
C PHE A 75 12.34 -6.56 -4.60
N LEU A 76 13.28 -7.48 -4.86
CA LEU A 76 13.72 -7.85 -6.19
C LEU A 76 12.68 -8.71 -6.94
N ILE A 77 12.01 -9.62 -6.24
CA ILE A 77 11.00 -10.52 -6.83
C ILE A 77 9.81 -9.74 -7.43
N PRO A 78 9.14 -8.81 -6.72
CA PRO A 78 8.04 -8.03 -7.30
C PRO A 78 8.55 -7.05 -8.35
N SER A 79 9.79 -6.57 -8.22
CA SER A 79 10.45 -5.77 -9.25
C SER A 79 10.60 -6.53 -10.57
N ILE A 80 11.03 -7.79 -10.52
CA ILE A 80 11.16 -8.67 -11.68
C ILE A 80 9.78 -8.95 -12.29
N ILE A 81 8.77 -9.25 -11.47
CA ILE A 81 7.42 -9.57 -11.95
C ILE A 81 6.78 -8.36 -12.64
N MET A 82 6.80 -7.18 -11.99
CA MET A 82 6.30 -5.95 -12.60
C MET A 82 7.11 -5.56 -13.84
N GLY A 83 8.44 -5.68 -13.80
CA GLY A 83 9.30 -5.44 -14.96
C GLY A 83 8.99 -6.37 -16.13
N HIS A 84 8.69 -7.64 -15.86
CA HIS A 84 8.27 -8.60 -16.88
C HIS A 84 6.91 -8.22 -17.51
N MET A 85 5.97 -7.75 -16.69
CA MET A 85 4.69 -7.23 -17.17
C MET A 85 4.86 -6.01 -18.08
N TYR A 86 5.79 -5.09 -17.77
CA TYR A 86 6.11 -4.00 -18.67
C TYR A 86 6.77 -4.48 -19.97
N LYS A 87 7.71 -5.41 -19.88
CA LYS A 87 8.42 -5.98 -21.04
C LYS A 87 7.48 -6.70 -22.01
N THR A 88 6.45 -7.36 -21.48
CA THR A 88 5.38 -8.03 -22.24
C THR A 88 4.21 -7.12 -22.60
N ARG A 89 4.30 -5.81 -22.27
CA ARG A 89 3.27 -4.79 -22.55
C ARG A 89 1.89 -5.12 -21.98
N ALA A 90 1.88 -5.72 -20.78
CA ALA A 90 0.64 -6.01 -20.07
C ALA A 90 -0.14 -4.71 -19.74
N PRO A 91 -1.48 -4.76 -19.67
CA PRO A 91 -2.29 -3.59 -19.30
C PRO A 91 -1.87 -2.99 -17.96
N ALA A 92 -1.83 -1.66 -17.86
CA ALA A 92 -1.35 -0.94 -16.69
C ALA A 92 -2.04 -1.36 -15.37
N ALA A 93 -3.37 -1.51 -15.39
CA ALA A 93 -4.14 -1.97 -14.23
C ALA A 93 -3.74 -3.39 -13.80
N ARG A 94 -3.48 -4.29 -14.77
CA ARG A 94 -3.01 -5.65 -14.48
C ARG A 94 -1.61 -5.62 -13.87
N THR A 95 -0.70 -4.83 -14.41
CA THR A 95 0.66 -4.67 -13.87
C THR A 95 0.65 -4.20 -12.42
N LEU A 96 -0.20 -3.21 -12.09
CA LEU A 96 -0.35 -2.70 -10.72
C LEU A 96 -0.93 -3.77 -9.79
N LEU A 97 -2.01 -4.44 -10.18
CA LEU A 97 -2.65 -5.47 -9.35
C LEU A 97 -1.75 -6.69 -9.13
N VAL A 98 -1.04 -7.14 -10.17
CA VAL A 98 -0.08 -8.25 -10.05
C VAL A 98 1.10 -7.86 -9.16
N GLY A 99 1.60 -6.62 -9.28
CA GLY A 99 2.64 -6.10 -8.38
C GLY A 99 2.18 -6.10 -6.92
N ALA A 100 1.01 -5.53 -6.63
CA ALA A 100 0.43 -5.50 -5.29
C ALA A 100 0.20 -6.90 -4.72
N ALA A 101 -0.35 -7.81 -5.53
CA ALA A 101 -0.57 -9.20 -5.14
C ALA A 101 0.73 -9.93 -4.84
N THR A 102 1.79 -9.71 -5.63
CA THR A 102 3.11 -10.31 -5.40
C THR A 102 3.68 -9.87 -4.05
N ILE A 103 3.69 -8.56 -3.79
CA ILE A 103 4.17 -8.01 -2.51
C ILE A 103 3.34 -8.54 -1.33
N LEU A 104 2.01 -8.66 -1.50
CA LEU A 104 1.14 -9.20 -0.45
C LEU A 104 1.45 -10.68 -0.16
N VAL A 105 1.62 -11.49 -1.20
CA VAL A 105 1.99 -12.91 -1.07
C VAL A 105 3.35 -13.03 -0.38
N GLU A 106 4.32 -12.21 -0.75
CA GLU A 106 5.63 -12.17 -0.10
C GLU A 106 5.55 -11.77 1.37
N PHE A 107 4.72 -10.78 1.74
CA PHE A 107 4.50 -10.44 3.14
C PHE A 107 3.91 -11.63 3.91
N ILE A 108 2.93 -12.33 3.35
CA ILE A 108 2.32 -13.51 3.99
C ILE A 108 3.35 -14.63 4.15
N LEU A 109 4.14 -14.90 3.10
CA LEU A 109 5.21 -15.90 3.13
C LEU A 109 6.29 -15.54 4.15
N LEU A 110 6.68 -14.28 4.23
CA LEU A 110 7.65 -13.79 5.19
C LEU A 110 7.16 -14.02 6.62
N LEU A 111 5.91 -13.66 6.93
CA LEU A 111 5.33 -13.93 8.26
C LEU A 111 5.27 -15.43 8.56
N LEU A 112 4.84 -16.25 7.60
CA LEU A 112 4.78 -17.70 7.76
C LEU A 112 6.16 -18.29 8.06
N VAL A 113 7.18 -17.91 7.28
CA VAL A 113 8.56 -18.37 7.46
C VAL A 113 9.10 -17.91 8.81
N SER A 114 8.89 -16.66 9.18
CA SER A 114 9.29 -16.12 10.49
C SER A 114 8.66 -16.89 11.65
N THR A 115 7.37 -17.20 11.57
CA THR A 115 6.68 -17.94 12.63
C THR A 115 7.10 -19.41 12.71
N VAL A 116 7.27 -20.09 11.58
CA VAL A 116 7.57 -21.53 11.56
C VAL A 116 9.03 -21.85 11.86
N PHE A 117 9.97 -21.03 11.38
CA PHE A 117 11.40 -21.33 11.46
C PHE A 117 12.15 -20.54 12.53
N PHE A 118 11.60 -19.43 13.01
CA PHE A 118 12.27 -18.52 13.95
C PHE A 118 11.46 -18.28 15.22
N ASP A 119 10.35 -19.00 15.41
CA ASP A 119 9.38 -18.82 16.51
C ASP A 119 8.93 -17.35 16.67
N PHE A 120 9.00 -16.58 15.59
CA PHE A 120 8.66 -15.16 15.60
C PHE A 120 7.17 -14.98 15.26
N ASN A 121 6.40 -14.56 16.26
CA ASN A 121 5.00 -14.23 16.09
C ASN A 121 4.81 -12.70 16.13
N LEU A 122 4.44 -12.11 14.99
CA LEU A 122 4.23 -10.67 14.87
C LEU A 122 3.12 -10.16 15.81
N ALA A 123 2.03 -10.92 15.96
CA ALA A 123 0.93 -10.54 16.84
C ALA A 123 1.39 -10.45 18.30
N GLN A 124 2.09 -11.49 18.79
CA GLN A 124 2.66 -11.50 20.13
C GLN A 124 3.69 -10.38 20.32
N THR A 125 4.55 -10.15 19.33
CA THR A 125 5.55 -9.08 19.39
C THR A 125 4.90 -7.70 19.51
N ILE A 126 3.84 -7.44 18.74
CA ILE A 126 3.09 -6.18 18.83
C ILE A 126 2.46 -6.05 20.23
N GLU A 127 1.82 -7.11 20.73
CA GLU A 127 1.26 -7.13 22.08
C GLU A 127 2.32 -6.86 23.16
N ASP A 128 3.49 -7.51 23.08
CA ASP A 128 4.59 -7.33 24.02
C ASP A 128 5.16 -5.91 24.01
N VAL A 129 5.38 -5.34 22.83
CA VAL A 129 5.84 -3.95 22.68
C VAL A 129 4.85 -2.98 23.30
N ILE A 130 3.56 -3.18 23.04
CA ILE A 130 2.49 -2.34 23.58
C ILE A 130 2.40 -2.49 25.10
N ASN A 131 2.46 -3.72 25.63
CA ASN A 131 2.43 -3.98 27.07
C ASN A 131 3.62 -3.29 27.75
N THR A 132 4.82 -3.43 27.18
CA THR A 132 6.05 -2.83 27.71
C THR A 132 6.04 -1.30 27.63
N THR A 133 5.52 -0.71 26.56
CA THR A 133 5.44 0.75 26.40
C THR A 133 4.29 1.40 27.16
N SER A 134 3.23 0.65 27.46
CA SER A 134 2.10 1.12 28.28
C SER A 134 2.34 0.97 29.78
N MET A 135 3.23 0.08 30.23
CA MET A 135 3.58 -0.13 31.65
C MET A 135 3.89 1.16 32.41
N PRO A 136 4.79 2.06 31.96
CA PRO A 136 5.08 3.31 32.66
C PRO A 136 3.85 4.23 32.77
N LEU A 137 2.97 4.19 31.77
CA LEU A 137 1.73 4.97 31.76
C LEU A 137 0.67 4.39 32.71
N ARG A 138 0.69 3.08 32.99
CA ARG A 138 -0.16 2.42 33.99
C ARG A 138 0.32 2.72 35.41
N ASP A 139 1.63 2.75 35.63
CA ASP A 139 2.21 3.09 36.94
C ASP A 139 1.98 4.56 37.31
N MET A 140 1.99 5.47 36.32
CA MET A 140 1.69 6.88 36.53
C MET A 140 0.22 7.17 36.87
N THR A 141 -0.72 6.34 36.41
CA THR A 141 -2.16 6.47 36.75
C THR A 141 -2.50 6.09 38.20
N GLY A 142 -1.59 5.42 38.91
CA GLY A 142 -1.68 5.24 40.36
C GLY A 142 -1.35 6.52 41.16
N SER A 143 -0.80 7.55 40.52
CA SER A 143 -0.59 8.87 41.11
C SER A 143 -1.72 9.81 40.68
N ASN A 144 -2.38 10.46 41.63
CA ASN A 144 -3.52 11.37 41.45
C ASN A 144 -3.26 12.62 40.57
N LEU A 145 -2.17 12.68 39.81
CA LEU A 145 -1.75 13.84 39.01
C LEU A 145 -2.26 13.81 37.56
N VAL A 146 -2.81 12.69 37.07
CA VAL A 146 -3.32 12.58 35.69
C VAL A 146 -4.71 11.93 35.66
N SER A 147 -5.71 12.63 36.21
CA SER A 147 -7.13 12.22 36.29
C SER A 147 -7.89 12.23 34.95
N GLY A 148 -7.22 11.96 33.83
CA GLY A 148 -7.82 11.93 32.49
C GLY A 148 -7.31 10.82 31.57
N LEU A 149 -6.34 10.02 32.00
CA LEU A 149 -5.82 8.89 31.23
C LEU A 149 -6.27 7.56 31.86
N ASP A 150 -7.57 7.33 31.91
CA ASP A 150 -8.09 6.05 32.40
C ASP A 150 -7.62 4.93 31.44
N TRP A 151 -6.75 4.04 31.94
CA TRP A 151 -6.35 2.82 31.24
C TRP A 151 -7.44 1.76 31.42
N THR A 152 -8.57 1.97 30.76
CA THR A 152 -9.75 1.10 30.83
C THR A 152 -9.61 -0.15 29.93
N GLU A 153 -10.41 -1.19 30.15
CA GLU A 153 -10.63 -2.36 29.26
C GLU A 153 -10.78 -1.98 27.77
N LYS A 154 -11.36 -0.81 27.50
CA LYS A 154 -11.52 -0.22 26.17
C LYS A 154 -10.20 0.01 25.42
N LYS A 155 -9.09 0.26 26.13
CA LYS A 155 -7.76 0.34 25.50
C LYS A 155 -7.26 -1.06 25.15
N THR A 156 -7.43 -2.06 26.01
CA THR A 156 -7.06 -3.46 25.72
C THR A 156 -7.77 -4.00 24.48
N GLU A 157 -9.05 -3.66 24.31
CA GLU A 157 -9.85 -3.99 23.12
C GLU A 157 -9.29 -3.33 21.84
N LEU A 158 -8.90 -2.04 21.91
CA LEU A 158 -8.24 -1.34 20.80
C LEU A 158 -6.90 -2.00 20.41
N LEU A 159 -6.16 -2.59 21.36
CA LEU A 159 -4.88 -3.26 21.08
C LEU A 159 -5.08 -4.61 20.37
N SER A 160 -6.07 -5.40 20.81
CA SER A 160 -6.49 -6.62 20.11
C SER A 160 -6.96 -6.32 18.68
N ASP A 161 -7.67 -5.21 18.49
CA ASP A 161 -8.10 -4.77 17.16
C ASP A 161 -6.93 -4.35 16.26
N LEU A 162 -5.87 -3.73 16.81
CA LEU A 162 -4.68 -3.38 16.02
C LEU A 162 -4.03 -4.62 15.38
N VAL A 163 -3.85 -5.69 16.16
CA VAL A 163 -3.31 -6.96 15.66
C VAL A 163 -4.24 -7.56 14.59
N ARG A 164 -5.56 -7.52 14.83
CA ARG A 164 -6.55 -8.02 13.87
C ARG A 164 -6.53 -7.26 12.53
N THR A 165 -6.06 -6.01 12.49
CA THR A 165 -5.97 -5.20 11.26
C THR A 165 -4.70 -5.42 10.42
N ILE A 166 -3.77 -6.28 10.85
CA ILE A 166 -2.55 -6.60 10.09
C ILE A 166 -2.83 -6.98 8.62
N PRO A 167 -3.81 -7.85 8.30
CA PRO A 167 -4.12 -8.17 6.90
C PRO A 167 -4.53 -6.95 6.06
N PHE A 168 -5.31 -6.04 6.63
CA PHE A 168 -5.70 -4.78 6.00
C PHE A 168 -4.48 -3.90 5.74
N THR A 169 -3.61 -3.70 6.75
CA THR A 169 -2.43 -2.84 6.59
C THR A 169 -1.44 -3.41 5.58
N MET A 170 -1.25 -4.73 5.54
CA MET A 170 -0.44 -5.41 4.52
C MET A 170 -1.02 -5.18 3.12
N THR A 171 -2.35 -5.31 2.96
CA THR A 171 -3.03 -5.14 1.67
C THR A 171 -2.96 -3.70 1.17
N VAL A 172 -3.15 -2.72 2.04
CA VAL A 172 -3.07 -1.30 1.67
C VAL A 172 -1.62 -0.92 1.35
N THR A 173 -0.66 -1.37 2.15
CA THR A 173 0.77 -1.09 1.95
C THR A 173 1.28 -1.71 0.65
N SER A 174 0.91 -2.96 0.34
CA SER A 174 1.30 -3.61 -0.91
C SER A 174 0.75 -2.87 -2.13
N LEU A 175 -0.50 -2.44 -2.07
CA LEU A 175 -1.13 -1.64 -3.11
C LEU A 175 -0.45 -0.27 -3.26
N ALA A 176 -0.11 0.39 -2.15
CA ALA A 176 0.57 1.68 -2.15
C ALA A 176 1.96 1.59 -2.79
N ILE A 177 2.78 0.61 -2.40
CA ILE A 177 4.12 0.40 -2.98
C ILE A 177 4.01 0.11 -4.49
N ALA A 178 3.08 -0.76 -4.89
CA ALA A 178 2.86 -1.07 -6.31
C ALA A 178 2.36 0.15 -7.11
N ALA A 179 1.47 0.96 -6.53
CA ALA A 179 0.96 2.17 -7.15
C ALA A 179 2.04 3.26 -7.32
N VAL A 180 2.84 3.52 -6.29
CA VAL A 180 3.99 4.45 -6.35
C VAL A 180 4.99 3.97 -7.41
N THR A 181 5.32 2.67 -7.37
CA THR A 181 6.20 2.05 -8.36
C THR A 181 5.65 2.23 -9.77
N HIS A 182 4.37 1.96 -10.00
CA HIS A 182 3.74 2.13 -11.31
C HIS A 182 3.78 3.60 -11.76
N ALA A 183 3.45 4.54 -10.87
CA ALA A 183 3.41 5.97 -11.14
C ALA A 183 4.77 6.53 -11.58
N ILE A 184 5.87 5.96 -11.10
CA ILE A 184 7.24 6.39 -11.43
C ILE A 184 7.83 5.57 -12.58
N ALA A 185 7.74 4.25 -12.51
CA ALA A 185 8.34 3.36 -13.51
C ALA A 185 7.71 3.57 -14.89
N ARG A 186 6.39 3.75 -14.99
CA ARG A 186 5.70 3.91 -16.28
C ARG A 186 6.19 5.11 -17.09
N PRO A 187 6.18 6.35 -16.59
CA PRO A 187 6.69 7.51 -17.33
C PRO A 187 8.20 7.41 -17.59
N THR A 188 8.99 6.91 -16.64
CA THR A 188 10.44 6.72 -16.83
C THR A 188 10.75 5.70 -17.94
N LEU A 189 10.04 4.57 -17.97
CA LEU A 189 10.20 3.58 -19.04
C LEU A 189 9.75 4.16 -20.40
N SER A 190 8.69 4.96 -20.41
CA SER A 190 8.24 5.67 -21.61
C SER A 190 9.28 6.65 -22.14
N SER A 191 10.00 7.37 -21.27
CA SER A 191 11.08 8.28 -21.69
C SER A 191 12.32 7.54 -22.17
N LEU A 192 12.53 6.30 -21.70
CA LEU A 192 13.57 5.38 -22.18
C LEU A 192 13.17 4.61 -23.47
N GLY A 193 12.09 5.03 -24.13
CA GLY A 193 11.65 4.45 -25.41
C GLY A 193 10.89 3.12 -25.30
N GLN A 194 10.53 2.68 -24.09
CA GLN A 194 9.72 1.46 -23.91
C GLN A 194 8.24 1.74 -24.16
N ILE A 195 7.57 0.82 -24.86
CA ILE A 195 6.12 0.90 -25.09
C ILE A 195 5.41 0.47 -23.81
N THR A 196 4.92 1.45 -23.06
CA THR A 196 4.18 1.22 -21.81
C THR A 196 2.69 1.57 -21.97
N PRO A 197 1.78 0.58 -21.84
CA PRO A 197 0.35 0.82 -21.85
C PRO A 197 -0.04 1.88 -20.82
N LYS A 198 -0.94 2.79 -21.20
CA LYS A 198 -1.46 3.83 -20.31
C LYS A 198 -2.65 3.29 -19.51
N MET A 199 -2.70 3.62 -18.23
CA MET A 199 -3.93 3.46 -17.46
C MET A 199 -4.95 4.52 -17.90
N LYS A 200 -6.24 4.21 -17.76
CA LYS A 200 -7.27 5.25 -17.87
C LYS A 200 -6.97 6.38 -16.88
N PRO A 201 -7.29 7.64 -17.21
CA PRO A 201 -7.13 8.76 -16.29
C PRO A 201 -7.78 8.44 -14.93
N PHE A 202 -7.17 8.89 -13.84
CA PHE A 202 -7.68 8.64 -12.48
C PHE A 202 -9.14 9.13 -12.30
N ARG A 203 -9.50 10.23 -12.96
CA ARG A 203 -10.88 10.77 -13.01
C ARG A 203 -11.92 9.87 -13.68
N GLU A 204 -11.49 8.84 -14.42
CA GLU A 204 -12.36 7.85 -15.08
C GLU A 204 -12.42 6.54 -14.30
N LEU A 205 -11.69 6.43 -13.18
CA LEU A 205 -11.75 5.26 -12.31
C LEU A 205 -13.18 5.07 -11.80
N ARG A 206 -13.71 3.86 -12.00
CA ARG A 206 -14.99 3.40 -11.49
C ARG A 206 -14.80 2.01 -10.88
N LEU A 207 -14.99 1.92 -9.57
CA LEU A 207 -15.04 0.64 -8.86
C LEU A 207 -16.34 -0.13 -9.18
N PRO A 208 -16.33 -1.47 -9.10
CA PRO A 208 -17.49 -2.27 -9.42
C PRO A 208 -18.60 -2.09 -8.39
N ARG A 209 -19.86 -2.07 -8.88
CA ARG A 209 -21.05 -1.89 -8.02
C ARG A 209 -21.22 -2.97 -6.96
N SER A 210 -20.65 -4.15 -7.17
CA SER A 210 -20.65 -5.24 -6.18
C SER A 210 -20.00 -4.85 -4.84
N LEU A 211 -19.04 -3.92 -4.82
CA LEU A 211 -18.41 -3.46 -3.57
C LEU A 211 -19.40 -2.80 -2.60
N VAL A 212 -20.41 -2.11 -3.13
CA VAL A 212 -21.48 -1.51 -2.32
C VAL A 212 -22.28 -2.61 -1.62
N TRP A 213 -22.61 -3.69 -2.34
CA TRP A 213 -23.34 -4.82 -1.78
C TRP A 213 -22.53 -5.56 -0.72
N TYR A 214 -21.25 -5.81 -0.95
CA TYR A 214 -20.37 -6.40 0.07
C TYR A 214 -20.31 -5.54 1.34
N TYR A 215 -20.28 -4.22 1.19
CA TYR A 215 -20.30 -3.29 2.32
C TYR A 215 -21.64 -3.35 3.08
N CYS A 216 -22.77 -3.29 2.36
CA CYS A 216 -24.10 -3.40 2.98
C CYS A 216 -24.29 -4.72 3.72
N ILE A 217 -23.87 -5.85 3.12
CA ILE A 217 -23.91 -7.17 3.77
C ILE A 217 -23.07 -7.15 5.05
N GLY A 218 -21.84 -6.62 4.98
CA GLY A 218 -20.98 -6.51 6.15
C GLY A 218 -21.56 -5.64 7.26
N LEU A 219 -22.29 -4.57 6.94
CA LEU A 219 -23.02 -3.76 7.92
C LEU A 219 -24.17 -4.54 8.57
N ILE A 220 -24.96 -5.26 7.79
CA ILE A 220 -26.04 -6.11 8.30
C ILE A 220 -25.47 -7.16 9.25
N ILE A 221 -24.40 -7.84 8.84
CA ILE A 221 -23.74 -8.83 9.69
C ILE A 221 -23.25 -8.19 10.98
N GLN A 222 -22.59 -7.03 10.94
CA GLN A 222 -22.16 -6.36 12.17
C GLN A 222 -23.32 -5.99 13.09
N LEU A 223 -24.46 -5.54 12.54
CA LEU A 223 -25.62 -5.15 13.33
C LEU A 223 -26.27 -6.33 14.06
N PHE A 224 -26.37 -7.48 13.39
CA PHE A 224 -27.08 -8.66 13.91
C PHE A 224 -26.17 -9.74 14.52
N ALA A 225 -24.86 -9.68 14.28
CA ALA A 225 -23.91 -10.64 14.85
C ALA A 225 -23.79 -10.44 16.37
N GLY A 226 -24.02 -11.52 17.12
CA GLY A 226 -23.72 -11.57 18.55
C GLY A 226 -22.21 -11.49 18.84
N THR A 227 -21.87 -11.29 20.11
CA THR A 227 -20.49 -11.10 20.59
C THR A 227 -19.55 -12.23 20.16
N ALA A 228 -19.97 -13.49 20.30
CA ALA A 228 -19.19 -14.66 19.89
C ALA A 228 -18.81 -14.65 18.39
N ALA A 229 -19.70 -14.17 17.51
CA ALA A 229 -19.43 -14.09 16.08
C ALA A 229 -18.49 -12.92 15.73
N ARG A 230 -18.52 -11.83 16.52
CA ARG A 230 -17.62 -10.66 16.39
C ARG A 230 -16.21 -10.95 16.90
N GLU A 231 -16.05 -11.83 17.88
CA GLU A 231 -14.74 -12.18 18.40
C GLU A 231 -14.04 -13.28 17.58
N GLY A 232 -14.81 -14.14 16.92
CA GLY A 232 -14.30 -15.22 16.07
C GLY A 232 -13.89 -14.81 14.65
N PHE A 233 -13.69 -15.81 13.79
CA PHE A 233 -13.21 -15.65 12.40
C PHE A 233 -14.01 -14.62 11.58
N LEU A 234 -15.34 -14.63 11.70
CA LEU A 234 -16.22 -13.70 10.98
C LEU A 234 -15.91 -12.24 11.34
N GLY A 235 -15.71 -11.96 12.63
CA GLY A 235 -15.29 -10.65 13.10
C GLY A 235 -13.94 -10.22 12.55
N THR A 236 -12.93 -11.11 12.56
CA THR A 236 -11.62 -10.83 11.95
C THR A 236 -11.73 -10.48 10.46
N VAL A 237 -12.57 -11.21 9.72
CA VAL A 237 -12.84 -10.89 8.30
C VAL A 237 -13.45 -9.50 8.16
N LEU A 238 -14.46 -9.16 8.98
CA LEU A 238 -15.14 -7.87 8.90
C LEU A 238 -14.24 -6.69 9.28
N VAL A 239 -13.41 -6.84 10.33
CA VAL A 239 -12.45 -5.82 10.79
C VAL A 239 -11.42 -5.47 9.72
N ASN A 240 -11.14 -6.37 8.76
CA ASN A 240 -10.25 -6.08 7.63
C ASN A 240 -10.99 -5.68 6.35
N LEU A 241 -12.09 -6.38 6.04
CA LEU A 241 -12.85 -6.16 4.81
C LEU A 241 -13.55 -4.81 4.81
N MET A 242 -14.15 -4.39 5.93
CA MET A 242 -14.90 -3.14 5.98
C MET A 242 -13.98 -1.92 5.78
N PRO A 243 -12.83 -1.80 6.47
CA PRO A 243 -11.87 -0.74 6.17
C PRO A 243 -11.31 -0.81 4.75
N LEU A 244 -11.11 -2.01 4.19
CA LEU A 244 -10.63 -2.15 2.81
C LEU A 244 -11.66 -1.63 1.78
N LEU A 245 -12.95 -1.90 2.00
CA LEU A 245 -14.03 -1.36 1.18
C LEU A 245 -14.11 0.17 1.33
N GLN A 246 -14.04 0.67 2.56
CA GLN A 246 -14.02 2.12 2.82
C GLN A 246 -12.81 2.79 2.15
N PHE A 247 -11.64 2.17 2.17
CA PHE A 247 -10.46 2.64 1.47
C PHE A 247 -10.70 2.72 -0.05
N GLY A 248 -11.35 1.71 -0.63
CA GLY A 248 -11.82 1.76 -2.02
C GLY A 248 -12.76 2.95 -2.28
N PHE A 249 -13.71 3.21 -1.39
CA PHE A 249 -14.64 4.34 -1.50
C PHE A 249 -13.91 5.69 -1.39
N ILE A 250 -12.88 5.81 -0.55
CA ILE A 250 -12.00 6.98 -0.51
C ILE A 250 -11.34 7.20 -1.88
N ILE A 251 -10.76 6.16 -2.49
CA ILE A 251 -10.17 6.25 -3.82
C ILE A 251 -11.20 6.68 -4.87
N GLN A 252 -12.40 6.12 -4.82
CA GLN A 252 -13.48 6.49 -5.72
C GLN A 252 -13.91 7.95 -5.56
N ALA A 253 -14.07 8.42 -4.33
CA ALA A 253 -14.43 9.81 -4.01
C ALA A 253 -13.38 10.78 -4.55
N ALA A 254 -12.08 10.45 -4.38
CA ALA A 254 -11.01 11.22 -4.98
C ALA A 254 -11.16 11.27 -6.52
N GLY A 255 -11.39 10.12 -7.15
CA GLY A 255 -11.68 10.04 -8.59
C GLY A 255 -12.84 10.93 -9.03
N LEU A 256 -13.91 11.01 -8.23
CA LEU A 256 -15.05 11.90 -8.47
C LEU A 256 -14.66 13.38 -8.38
N PHE A 257 -13.83 13.79 -7.40
CA PHE A 257 -13.35 15.17 -7.30
C PHE A 257 -12.54 15.59 -8.53
N PHE A 258 -11.64 14.72 -9.00
CA PHE A 258 -10.89 14.98 -10.24
C PHE A 258 -11.81 15.01 -11.47
N TYR A 259 -12.86 14.19 -11.51
CA TYR A 259 -13.87 14.25 -12.56
C TYR A 259 -14.65 15.57 -12.55
N LEU A 260 -15.10 16.00 -11.37
CA LEU A 260 -15.83 17.25 -11.19
C LEU A 260 -14.99 18.45 -11.61
N ALA A 261 -13.71 18.47 -11.20
CA ALA A 261 -12.78 19.50 -11.58
C ALA A 261 -12.56 19.55 -13.10
N TYR A 262 -12.48 18.40 -13.76
CA TYR A 262 -12.36 18.32 -15.21
C TYR A 262 -13.60 18.87 -15.93
N VAL A 263 -14.80 18.44 -15.53
CA VAL A 263 -16.06 18.89 -16.16
C VAL A 263 -16.30 20.38 -15.91
N LYS A 264 -16.04 20.86 -14.70
CA LYS A 264 -16.23 22.26 -14.31
C LYS A 264 -15.04 23.17 -14.67
N LYS A 265 -13.98 22.64 -15.30
CA LYS A 265 -12.73 23.37 -15.64
C LYS A 265 -12.09 24.06 -14.42
N TRP A 266 -12.13 23.40 -13.27
CA TRP A 266 -11.47 23.88 -12.05
C TRP A 266 -9.95 23.72 -12.16
N ASN A 267 -9.21 24.57 -11.43
CA ASN A 267 -7.76 24.39 -11.27
C ASN A 267 -7.48 23.05 -10.56
N LEU A 268 -6.44 22.33 -11.00
CA LEU A 268 -5.98 21.04 -10.45
C LEU A 268 -5.70 21.08 -8.94
N VAL A 269 -5.36 22.25 -8.39
CA VAL A 269 -5.14 22.44 -6.95
C VAL A 269 -6.40 22.11 -6.13
N ILE A 270 -7.59 22.42 -6.65
CA ILE A 270 -8.86 22.21 -5.95
C ILE A 270 -9.14 20.73 -5.66
N PRO A 271 -9.17 19.82 -6.66
CA PRO A 271 -9.40 18.40 -6.38
C PRO A 271 -8.29 17.75 -5.55
N ILE A 272 -7.05 18.25 -5.62
CA ILE A 272 -5.96 17.80 -4.73
C ILE A 272 -6.28 18.17 -3.28
N LEU A 273 -6.63 19.43 -3.01
CA LEU A 273 -6.96 19.89 -1.67
C LEU A 273 -8.18 19.15 -1.09
N LEU A 274 -9.22 18.91 -1.91
CA LEU A 274 -10.39 18.12 -1.51
C LEU A 274 -10.02 16.67 -1.16
N THR A 275 -9.12 16.07 -1.95
CA THR A 275 -8.63 14.71 -1.68
C THR A 275 -7.83 14.64 -0.39
N ILE A 276 -6.98 15.64 -0.11
CA ILE A 276 -6.22 15.73 1.15
C ILE A 276 -7.17 15.96 2.33
N ALA A 277 -8.11 16.91 2.22
CA ALA A 277 -9.09 17.21 3.26
C ALA A 277 -9.94 15.99 3.63
N MET A 278 -10.27 15.14 2.65
CA MET A 278 -10.98 13.88 2.86
C MET A 278 -10.28 12.88 3.77
N ILE A 279 -8.95 12.92 3.86
CA ILE A 279 -8.21 12.07 4.79
C ILE A 279 -8.50 12.48 6.25
N PHE A 280 -8.73 13.77 6.50
CA PHE A 280 -8.99 14.31 7.84
C PHE A 280 -10.48 14.31 8.21
N ILE A 281 -11.38 14.41 7.22
CA ILE A 281 -12.83 14.49 7.42
C ILE A 281 -13.44 13.09 7.23
N ARG A 282 -13.59 12.38 8.36
CA ARG A 282 -13.97 10.96 8.42
C ARG A 282 -15.23 10.54 7.63
N PRO A 283 -16.32 11.31 7.48
CA PRO A 283 -17.48 10.87 6.70
C PRO A 283 -17.33 11.03 5.17
N LEU A 284 -16.25 11.62 4.66
CA LEU A 284 -16.15 11.92 3.22
C LEU A 284 -15.99 10.69 2.32
N TRP A 285 -15.58 9.53 2.85
CA TRP A 285 -15.56 8.28 2.07
C TRP A 285 -16.94 7.87 1.54
N ILE A 286 -18.01 8.30 2.22
CA ILE A 286 -19.41 8.02 1.84
C ILE A 286 -19.73 8.62 0.46
N ILE A 287 -19.06 9.70 0.05
CA ILE A 287 -19.21 10.28 -1.29
C ILE A 287 -18.85 9.25 -2.37
N GLY A 288 -17.78 8.48 -2.16
CA GLY A 288 -17.35 7.45 -3.09
C GLY A 288 -18.29 6.25 -3.10
N LEU A 289 -18.87 5.90 -1.96
CA LEU A 289 -19.95 4.91 -1.87
C LEU A 289 -21.14 5.35 -2.75
N PHE A 290 -21.58 6.60 -2.60
CA PHE A 290 -22.67 7.18 -3.40
C PHE A 290 -22.33 7.26 -4.89
N ASP A 291 -21.09 7.58 -5.27
CA ASP A 291 -20.64 7.62 -6.69
C ASP A 291 -20.71 6.25 -7.38
N ILE A 292 -20.58 5.15 -6.61
CA ILE A 292 -20.71 3.79 -7.14
C ILE A 292 -22.17 3.36 -7.17
N ALA A 293 -22.89 3.61 -6.08
CA ALA A 293 -24.28 3.21 -5.90
C ALA A 293 -25.20 3.95 -6.89
N PHE A 294 -24.93 5.23 -7.13
CA PHE A 294 -25.72 6.10 -8.00
C PHE A 294 -24.86 6.65 -9.14
N PRO A 295 -25.43 6.88 -10.33
CA PRO A 295 -24.68 7.40 -11.49
C PRO A 295 -24.43 8.93 -11.37
N LEU A 296 -23.77 9.37 -10.29
CA LEU A 296 -23.56 10.81 -9.99
C LEU A 296 -22.86 11.54 -11.13
N ARG A 297 -21.82 10.91 -11.73
CA ARG A 297 -21.06 11.49 -12.85
C ARG A 297 -21.92 11.76 -14.08
N ASP A 298 -22.90 10.91 -14.33
CA ASP A 298 -23.78 11.02 -15.50
C ASP A 298 -24.82 12.14 -15.26
N MET A 299 -25.30 12.29 -14.02
CA MET A 299 -26.20 13.39 -13.60
C MET A 299 -25.53 14.76 -13.76
N ILE A 300 -24.25 14.87 -13.36
CA ILE A 300 -23.46 16.12 -13.49
C ILE A 300 -23.33 16.53 -14.97
N THR A 301 -23.13 15.58 -15.88
CA THR A 301 -23.02 15.89 -17.31
C THR A 301 -24.35 16.16 -17.99
N ARG A 302 -25.45 15.53 -17.55
CA ARG A 302 -26.79 15.74 -18.12
C ARG A 302 -27.37 17.09 -17.77
N SER A 303 -27.10 17.61 -16.57
CA SER A 303 -27.51 18.97 -16.15
C SER A 303 -26.97 20.10 -17.05
N ARG A 304 -26.06 19.81 -17.98
CA ARG A 304 -25.38 20.78 -18.84
C ARG A 304 -25.77 20.68 -20.32
N ARG A 305 -26.65 19.74 -20.68
CA ARG A 305 -27.34 19.70 -21.97
C ARG A 305 -28.70 20.36 -21.81
#